data_AF-A0A1H0HXP0-F1
#
_entry.id   AF-A0A1H0HXP0-F1
#
_cell.length_a   1.000
_cell.length_b   1.000
_cell.length_c   1.000
_cell.angle_alpha   90.00
_cell.angle_beta   90.00
_cell.angle_gamma   90.00
#
_symmetry.space_group_name_H-M   'P 1'
#
loop_
_entity.id
_entity.type
_entity.pdbx_description
1 polymer ?
#
loop_
_entity_poly.entity_id
_entity_poly.type
_entity_poly.pdbx_seq_one_letter_code
_entity_poly.pdbx_strand_id
1 'polypeptide(L)'
;MTYERKESWAEEIAAHLKERFGLYVRDAVLVDKGWLNVKWKMETDQGLIFVKYYHPERYKLHTHPDRRRAVEKTLQLQYGLNKAGIPYPSPIHDNLKFIHETRSGLLLTVQNWVDGLEDRGVEVGEIGGFTVEGCQSSTFMI
;
A
#
# COMPACT_ATOMS: atom_id res chain seq x y z
N MET A 1 -14.00 14.15 0.13
CA MET A 1 -12.63 14.40 -0.37
C MET A 1 -12.74 15.00 -1.75
N THR A 2 -12.20 16.19 -2.01
CA THR A 2 -12.23 16.80 -3.36
C THR A 2 -11.16 16.19 -4.27
N TYR A 3 -11.33 16.29 -5.58
CA TYR A 3 -10.34 15.84 -6.57
C TYR A 3 -8.99 16.55 -6.40
N GLU A 4 -9.02 17.88 -6.25
CA GLU A 4 -7.82 18.71 -6.05
C GLU A 4 -6.96 18.27 -4.85
N ARG A 5 -7.59 17.82 -3.75
CA ARG A 5 -6.84 17.29 -2.60
C ARG A 5 -6.14 15.97 -2.92
N LYS A 6 -6.76 15.11 -3.73
CA LYS A 6 -6.17 13.82 -4.13
C LYS A 6 -5.00 14.03 -5.08
N GLU A 7 -5.08 15.04 -5.94
CA GLU A 7 -3.98 15.44 -6.84
C GLU A 7 -2.80 16.01 -6.03
N SER A 8 -3.07 16.94 -5.11
CA SER A 8 -2.03 17.47 -4.21
C SER A 8 -1.36 16.37 -3.37
N TRP A 9 -2.12 15.37 -2.90
CA TRP A 9 -1.55 14.21 -2.23
C TRP A 9 -0.70 13.34 -3.17
N ALA A 10 -1.11 13.14 -4.42
CA ALA A 10 -0.32 12.40 -5.39
C ALA A 10 1.04 13.08 -5.64
N GLU A 11 1.06 14.41 -5.75
CA GLU A 11 2.30 15.19 -5.88
C GLU A 11 3.20 15.07 -4.64
N GLU A 12 2.62 15.18 -3.44
CA GLU A 12 3.37 15.02 -2.19
C GLU A 12 3.98 13.60 -2.08
N ILE A 13 3.19 12.58 -2.44
CA ILE A 13 3.64 11.20 -2.47
C ILE A 13 4.77 11.03 -3.48
N ALA A 14 4.65 11.60 -4.69
CA ALA A 14 5.70 11.55 -5.70
C ALA A 14 7.00 12.20 -5.20
N ALA A 15 6.92 13.34 -4.53
CA ALA A 15 8.08 13.98 -3.91
C ALA A 15 8.69 13.10 -2.82
N HIS A 16 7.88 12.49 -1.96
CA HIS A 16 8.33 11.56 -0.93
C HIS A 16 9.04 10.34 -1.53
N LEU A 17 8.49 9.76 -2.60
CA LEU A 17 9.05 8.61 -3.30
C LEU A 17 10.42 8.92 -3.91
N LYS A 18 10.56 10.10 -4.52
CA LYS A 18 11.83 10.57 -5.05
C LYS A 18 12.88 10.74 -3.94
N GLU A 19 12.52 11.41 -2.85
CA GLU A 19 13.45 11.70 -1.75
C GLU A 19 13.91 10.45 -1.00
N ARG A 20 13.01 9.48 -0.79
CA ARG A 20 13.29 8.29 0.04
C ARG A 20 13.79 7.09 -0.75
N PHE A 21 13.31 6.91 -1.97
CA PHE A 21 13.58 5.72 -2.78
C PHE A 21 14.27 6.03 -4.11
N GLY A 22 14.47 7.30 -4.45
CA GLY A 22 15.01 7.68 -5.75
C GLY A 22 14.08 7.36 -6.92
N LEU A 23 12.78 7.16 -6.67
CA LEU A 23 11.77 6.84 -7.68
C LEU A 23 11.17 8.10 -8.27
N TYR A 24 11.26 8.27 -9.59
CA TYR A 24 10.73 9.42 -10.31
C TYR A 24 9.36 9.08 -10.89
N VAL A 25 8.29 9.59 -10.27
CA VAL A 25 6.92 9.42 -10.77
C VAL A 25 6.71 10.26 -12.03
N ARG A 26 6.28 9.61 -13.10
CA ARG A 26 5.95 10.20 -14.41
C ARG A 26 4.46 10.47 -14.56
N ASP A 27 3.65 9.56 -14.03
CA ASP A 27 2.19 9.64 -14.05
C ASP A 27 1.59 9.00 -12.79
N ALA A 28 0.42 9.48 -12.38
CA ALA A 28 -0.29 9.00 -11.21
C ALA A 28 -1.81 8.93 -11.49
N VAL A 29 -2.32 7.70 -11.60
CA VAL A 29 -3.73 7.44 -11.85
C VAL A 29 -4.41 6.98 -10.57
N LEU A 30 -5.51 7.64 -10.21
CA LEU A 30 -6.37 7.19 -9.11
C LEU A 30 -7.04 5.86 -9.47
N VAL A 31 -6.91 4.88 -8.59
CA VAL A 31 -7.58 3.58 -8.72
C VAL A 31 -8.90 3.64 -7.96
N ASP A 32 -9.97 4.02 -8.66
CA ASP A 32 -11.32 4.11 -8.09
C ASP A 32 -12.09 2.79 -8.26
N LYS A 33 -11.78 1.81 -7.41
CA LYS A 33 -12.53 0.54 -7.30
C LYS A 33 -13.20 0.36 -5.93
N GLY A 34 -13.51 1.48 -5.24
CA GLY A 34 -14.20 1.43 -3.95
C GLY A 34 -14.15 2.75 -3.19
N TRP A 35 -15.19 3.00 -2.40
CA TRP A 35 -15.49 4.31 -1.80
C TRP A 35 -14.51 4.77 -0.70
N LEU A 36 -13.78 3.84 -0.07
CA LEU A 36 -13.17 4.08 1.25
C LEU A 36 -11.65 4.09 1.29
N ASN A 37 -10.96 3.70 0.21
CA ASN A 37 -9.50 3.65 0.19
C ASN A 37 -8.97 4.40 -1.02
N VAL A 38 -8.23 5.49 -0.77
CA VAL A 38 -7.53 6.19 -1.83
C VAL A 38 -6.29 5.39 -2.21
N LYS A 39 -6.23 5.01 -3.48
CA LYS A 39 -5.20 4.18 -4.06
C LYS A 39 -4.75 4.84 -5.37
N TRP A 40 -3.47 4.76 -5.66
CA TRP A 40 -2.90 5.20 -6.93
C TRP A 40 -2.14 4.07 -7.59
N LYS A 41 -2.25 4.01 -8.91
CA LYS A 41 -1.29 3.35 -9.79
C LYS A 41 -0.36 4.44 -10.28
N MET A 42 0.91 4.36 -9.96
CA MET A 42 1.90 5.35 -10.38
C MET A 42 2.91 4.72 -11.32
N GLU A 43 3.22 5.42 -12.40
CA GLU A 43 4.30 5.05 -13.31
C GLU A 43 5.58 5.73 -12.85
N THR A 44 6.64 4.95 -12.64
CA THR A 44 7.96 5.46 -12.30
C THR A 44 8.98 5.11 -13.36
N ASP A 45 10.15 5.75 -13.30
CA ASP A 45 11.32 5.40 -14.11
C ASP A 45 11.82 3.96 -13.87
N GLN A 46 11.40 3.29 -12.80
CA GLN A 46 11.77 1.91 -12.48
C GLN A 46 10.61 0.91 -12.65
N GLY A 47 9.49 1.37 -13.23
CA GLY A 47 8.30 0.55 -13.47
C GLY A 47 7.07 1.03 -12.71
N LEU A 48 6.02 0.21 -12.76
CA LEU A 48 4.73 0.52 -12.15
C LEU A 48 4.73 0.19 -10.66
N ILE A 49 4.18 1.10 -9.87
CA ILE A 49 3.97 0.90 -8.43
C ILE A 49 2.51 1.14 -8.05
N PHE A 50 2.12 0.53 -6.96
CA PHE A 50 0.84 0.71 -6.32
C PHE A 50 1.03 1.42 -4.98
N VAL A 51 0.32 2.54 -4.78
CA VAL A 51 0.32 3.29 -3.54
C VAL A 51 -1.04 3.19 -2.87
N LYS A 52 -1.06 2.85 -1.59
CA LYS A 52 -2.26 2.83 -0.76
C LYS A 52 -2.12 3.82 0.38
N TYR A 53 -3.06 4.75 0.47
CA TYR A 53 -3.17 5.70 1.57
C TYR A 53 -4.10 5.18 2.67
N TYR A 54 -3.72 5.42 3.93
CA TYR A 54 -4.50 5.06 5.11
C TYR A 54 -5.19 6.30 5.68
N HIS A 55 -6.52 6.39 5.49
CA HIS A 55 -7.31 7.49 6.02
C HIS A 55 -7.22 7.56 7.57
N PRO A 56 -6.88 8.71 8.16
CA PRO A 56 -6.61 8.84 9.60
C PRO A 56 -7.83 8.46 10.44
N GLU A 57 -9.03 8.92 10.08
CA GLU A 57 -10.26 8.61 10.86
C GLU A 57 -10.66 7.13 10.82
N ARG A 58 -10.32 6.42 9.75
CA ARG A 58 -10.74 5.03 9.54
C ARG A 58 -9.77 4.07 10.20
N TYR A 59 -8.50 4.21 9.86
CA TYR A 59 -7.48 3.26 10.31
C TYR A 59 -6.89 3.66 11.67
N LYS A 60 -6.92 4.96 12.00
CA LYS A 60 -6.41 5.52 13.25
C LYS A 60 -4.97 5.11 13.55
N LEU A 61 -4.15 4.92 12.52
CA LEU A 61 -2.77 4.42 12.68
C LEU A 61 -1.86 5.40 13.44
N HIS A 62 -2.18 6.70 13.44
CA HIS A 62 -1.48 7.70 14.24
C HIS A 62 -1.77 7.57 15.74
N THR A 63 -2.96 7.10 16.12
CA THR A 63 -3.40 7.04 17.53
C THR A 63 -3.47 5.63 18.08
N HIS A 64 -3.39 4.60 17.24
CA HIS A 64 -3.46 3.19 17.62
C HIS A 64 -2.19 2.45 17.16
N PRO A 65 -1.10 2.47 17.95
CA PRO A 65 0.16 1.86 17.58
C PRO A 65 0.04 0.34 17.34
N ASP A 66 -0.88 -0.34 18.02
CA ASP A 66 -1.13 -1.77 17.81
C ASP A 66 -1.69 -2.07 16.41
N ARG A 67 -2.59 -1.21 15.91
CA ARG A 67 -3.12 -1.33 14.55
C ARG A 67 -2.01 -1.10 13.53
N ARG A 68 -1.15 -0.10 13.75
CA ARG A 68 0.01 0.17 12.90
C ARG A 68 0.95 -1.05 12.88
N ARG A 69 1.27 -1.62 14.04
CA ARG A 69 2.08 -2.85 14.15
C ARG A 69 1.47 -4.04 13.43
N ALA A 70 0.16 -4.23 13.53
CA ALA A 70 -0.53 -5.32 12.84
C ALA A 70 -0.41 -5.19 11.32
N VAL A 71 -0.61 -3.97 10.78
CA VAL A 71 -0.42 -3.69 9.35
C VAL A 71 1.03 -3.92 8.93
N GLU A 72 2.00 -3.46 9.72
CA GLU A 72 3.43 -3.69 9.46
C GLU A 72 3.77 -5.17 9.38
N LYS A 73 3.25 -5.97 10.32
CA LYS A 73 3.49 -7.42 10.38
C LYS A 73 2.91 -8.13 9.15
N THR A 74 1.73 -7.73 8.69
CA THR A 74 1.14 -8.26 7.45
C THR A 74 2.00 -7.94 6.24
N LEU A 75 2.53 -6.72 6.13
CA LEU A 75 3.42 -6.31 5.03
C LEU A 75 4.75 -7.09 5.08
N GLN A 76 5.30 -7.31 6.27
CA GLN A 76 6.49 -8.11 6.45
C GLN A 76 6.26 -9.57 6.01
N LEU A 77 5.09 -10.15 6.32
CA LEU A 77 4.72 -11.47 5.84
C LEU A 77 4.61 -11.51 4.31
N GLN A 78 3.95 -10.53 3.70
CA GLN A 78 3.86 -10.41 2.23
C GLN A 78 5.22 -10.33 1.57
N TYR A 79 6.13 -9.54 2.15
CA TYR A 79 7.52 -9.46 1.69
C TYR A 79 8.24 -10.81 1.79
N GLY A 80 8.08 -11.52 2.92
CA GLY A 80 8.66 -12.86 3.11
C GLY A 80 8.13 -13.89 2.10
N LEU A 81 6.81 -13.88 1.84
CA LEU A 81 6.17 -14.75 0.85
C LEU A 81 6.68 -14.45 -0.57
N ASN A 82 6.79 -13.16 -0.95
CA ASN A 82 7.35 -12.77 -2.23
C ASN A 82 8.81 -13.23 -2.38
N LYS A 83 9.63 -13.07 -1.34
CA LYS A 83 11.02 -13.58 -1.32
C LYS A 83 11.11 -15.09 -1.44
N ALA A 84 10.10 -15.83 -0.99
CA ALA A 84 9.99 -17.28 -1.17
C ALA A 84 9.49 -17.68 -2.58
N GLY A 85 9.28 -16.73 -3.50
CA GLY A 85 8.81 -16.99 -4.85
C GLY A 85 7.29 -17.12 -4.99
N ILE A 86 6.53 -16.86 -3.92
CA ILE A 86 5.06 -16.85 -3.98
C ILE A 86 4.62 -15.51 -4.59
N PRO A 87 3.78 -15.50 -5.65
CA PRO A 87 3.39 -14.29 -6.35
C PRO A 87 2.45 -13.43 -5.49
N TYR A 88 3.06 -12.61 -4.64
CA TYR A 88 2.41 -11.57 -3.86
C TYR A 88 3.03 -10.21 -4.22
N PRO A 89 2.26 -9.10 -4.20
CA PRO A 89 2.83 -7.78 -4.38
C PRO A 89 3.95 -7.54 -3.36
N SER A 90 5.15 -7.19 -3.84
CA SER A 90 6.29 -6.93 -2.96
C SER A 90 6.19 -5.52 -2.39
N PRO A 91 6.08 -5.34 -1.07
CA PRO A 91 6.14 -4.02 -0.46
C PRO A 91 7.54 -3.42 -0.59
N ILE A 92 7.60 -2.14 -0.97
CA ILE A 92 8.82 -1.34 -0.95
C ILE A 92 9.03 -0.84 0.48
N HIS A 93 10.24 -0.99 0.99
CA HIS A 93 10.58 -0.69 2.37
C HIS A 93 11.88 0.11 2.50
N ASP A 94 12.00 0.82 3.60
CA ASP A 94 13.23 1.47 4.06
C ASP A 94 13.60 0.83 5.40
N ASN A 95 14.71 0.09 5.47
CA ASN A 95 15.14 -0.63 6.68
C ASN A 95 14.02 -1.48 7.33
N LEU A 96 13.30 -2.29 6.54
CA LEU A 96 12.15 -3.10 6.96
C LEU A 96 10.95 -2.33 7.53
N LYS A 97 10.90 -1.01 7.32
CA LYS A 97 9.71 -0.19 7.52
C LYS A 97 8.93 -0.12 6.21
N PHE A 98 7.69 -0.58 6.25
CA PHE A 98 6.79 -0.72 5.11
C PHE A 98 5.70 0.36 5.09
N ILE A 99 5.30 0.89 6.24
CA ILE A 99 4.43 2.06 6.33
C ILE A 99 5.27 3.33 6.35
N HIS A 100 5.07 4.12 5.31
CA HIS A 100 5.75 5.38 5.09
C HIS A 100 4.88 6.54 5.54
N GLU A 101 5.54 7.63 5.91
CA GLU A 101 4.90 8.85 6.38
C GLU A 101 5.48 10.02 5.61
N THR A 102 4.62 10.76 4.90
CA THR A 102 5.03 11.94 4.14
C THR A 102 5.26 13.14 5.08
N ARG A 103 5.72 14.27 4.53
CA ARG A 103 6.02 15.48 5.32
C ARG A 103 4.77 16.07 5.98
N SER A 104 3.61 15.98 5.33
CA SER A 104 2.32 16.40 5.90
C SER A 104 1.70 15.36 6.85
N GLY A 105 2.33 14.19 7.01
CA GLY A 105 1.86 13.12 7.87
C GLY A 105 0.94 12.11 7.18
N LEU A 106 0.90 12.03 5.84
CA LEU A 106 0.12 11.00 5.16
C LEU A 106 0.78 9.63 5.40
N LEU A 107 0.01 8.69 5.95
CA LEU A 107 0.45 7.31 6.07
C LEU A 107 0.10 6.51 4.82
N LEU A 108 1.10 5.85 4.26
CA LEU A 108 0.96 5.10 3.02
C LEU A 108 1.82 3.83 2.98
N THR A 109 1.47 2.94 2.07
CA THR A 109 2.33 1.82 1.64
C THR A 109 2.56 1.89 0.15
N VAL A 110 3.72 1.41 -0.27
CA VAL A 110 4.15 1.37 -1.66
C VAL A 110 4.49 -0.08 -1.98
N GLN A 111 3.99 -0.59 -3.10
CA GLN A 111 4.18 -1.97 -3.51
C GLN A 111 4.48 -2.01 -5.01
N ASN A 112 5.24 -3.01 -5.45
CA ASN A 112 5.40 -3.26 -6.88
C ASN A 112 4.04 -3.62 -7.48
N TRP A 113 3.76 -3.08 -8.66
CA TRP A 113 2.57 -3.44 -9.41
C TRP A 113 2.68 -4.89 -9.92
N VAL A 114 1.61 -5.66 -9.79
CA VAL A 114 1.51 -7.03 -10.32
C VAL A 114 0.28 -7.10 -11.20
N ASP A 115 0.47 -7.31 -12.50
CA ASP A 115 -0.62 -7.45 -13.47
C ASP A 115 -1.48 -8.69 -13.17
N GLY A 116 -2.80 -8.57 -13.32
CA GLY A 116 -3.76 -9.67 -13.15
C GLY A 116 -4.30 -9.88 -11.72
N LEU A 117 -3.84 -9.11 -10.72
CA LEU A 117 -4.41 -9.11 -9.36
C LEU A 117 -5.64 -8.20 -9.20
N GLU A 118 -6.02 -7.49 -10.27
CA GLU A 118 -7.18 -6.60 -10.27
C GLU A 118 -8.54 -7.32 -10.22
N ASP A 119 -8.58 -8.61 -10.58
CA ASP A 119 -9.81 -9.34 -10.87
C ASP A 119 -9.94 -10.67 -10.11
N ARG A 120 -8.88 -11.12 -9.43
CA ARG A 120 -8.92 -12.31 -8.59
C ARG A 120 -8.90 -11.88 -7.14
N GLY A 121 -10.08 -11.87 -6.52
CA GLY A 121 -10.16 -12.12 -5.09
C GLY A 121 -9.39 -13.41 -4.82
N VAL A 122 -8.24 -13.30 -4.18
CA VAL A 122 -7.38 -14.46 -3.90
C VAL A 122 -8.18 -15.40 -3.00
N GLU A 123 -8.64 -16.52 -3.57
CA GLU A 123 -9.22 -17.61 -2.80
C GLU A 123 -8.17 -18.18 -1.85
N VAL A 124 -8.62 -18.37 -0.61
CA VAL A 124 -7.82 -18.68 0.57
C VAL A 124 -7.32 -20.12 0.48
N GLY A 125 -6.01 -20.30 0.35
CA GLY A 125 -5.35 -21.57 0.65
C GLY A 125 -4.83 -21.54 2.09
N GLU A 126 -5.35 -22.41 2.96
CA GLU A 126 -4.84 -22.61 4.31
C GLU A 126 -3.36 -23.03 4.26
N ILE A 127 -2.50 -22.29 4.96
CA ILE A 127 -1.14 -22.71 5.28
C ILE A 127 -0.89 -22.51 6.78
N GLY A 128 -0.83 -23.63 7.51
CA GLY A 128 -0.19 -23.70 8.83
C GLY A 128 -1.01 -23.18 10.03
N GLY A 129 -2.34 -23.23 10.00
CA GLY A 129 -3.16 -22.92 11.19
C GLY A 129 -3.16 -21.45 11.62
N PHE A 130 -2.62 -20.55 10.79
CA PHE A 130 -2.81 -19.12 10.92
C PHE A 130 -3.74 -18.65 9.80
N THR A 131 -4.92 -18.15 10.15
CA THR A 131 -5.76 -17.40 9.22
C THR A 131 -5.03 -16.09 8.90
N VAL A 132 -4.20 -16.11 7.88
CA VAL A 132 -3.77 -14.89 7.22
C VAL A 132 -4.98 -14.45 6.41
N GLU A 133 -5.87 -13.68 7.03
CA GLU A 133 -6.92 -13.02 6.26
C GLU A 133 -6.18 -12.17 5.19
N GLY A 134 -6.24 -12.66 3.96
CA GLY A 134 -5.57 -12.07 2.83
C GLY A 134 -6.16 -10.69 2.57
N CYS A 135 -5.35 -9.82 1.98
CA CYS A 135 -5.73 -8.47 1.60
C CYS A 135 -6.95 -8.51 0.65
N GLN A 136 -8.16 -8.56 1.20
CA GLN A 136 -9.36 -8.22 0.46
C GLN A 136 -9.21 -6.74 0.15
N SER A 137 -8.99 -6.43 -1.12
CA SER A 137 -9.45 -5.17 -1.68
C SER A 137 -10.94 -5.09 -1.31
N SER A 138 -11.24 -4.34 -0.26
CA SER A 138 -12.56 -4.21 0.36
C SER A 138 -12.98 -5.39 1.26
N THR A 139 -12.29 -5.59 2.39
CA THR A 139 -12.89 -5.74 3.74
C THR A 139 -11.79 -6.16 4.71
N PHE A 140 -11.46 -5.25 5.61
CA PHE A 140 -10.90 -5.59 6.90
C PHE A 140 -11.48 -4.59 7.87
N MET A 141 -12.44 -5.06 8.65
CA MET A 141 -12.90 -4.38 9.84
C MET A 141 -11.78 -4.46 10.88
N ILE A 142 -11.35 -3.29 11.36
CA ILE A 142 -10.81 -3.12 12.71
C ILE A 142 -11.67 -2.07 13.40
#